data_AF-A0A943TIU9-F1
#
_entry.id   AF-A0A943TIU9-F1
#
_cell.length_a   1.000
_cell.length_b   1.000
_cell.length_c   1.000
_cell.angle_alpha   90.00
_cell.angle_beta   90.00
_cell.angle_gamma   90.00
#
_symmetry.space_group_name_H-M   'P 1'
#
loop_
_entity.id
_entity.type
_entity.pdbx_description
1 polymer ?
#
loop_
_entity_poly.entity_id
_entity_poly.type
_entity_poly.pdbx_seq_one_letter_code
_entity_poly.pdbx_strand_id
1 'polypeptide(L)'
;SFAWAGFGAAFGPVMMCSLFWKRTTLPGAIAGMVSGGAFVFIWKYLIAPMGGVFAIYELLPAFIVGIVVIIVVSLLTKAPSQEILDEFEQAKASHDLD
;
A
#
# COMPACT_ATOMS: atom_id res chain seq x y z
N SER A 1 4.50 19.72 2.50
CA SER A 1 3.59 18.54 2.45
C SER A 1 4.11 17.35 1.63
N PHE A 2 5.15 17.51 0.80
CA PHE A 2 5.59 16.48 -0.16
C PHE A 2 6.27 15.24 0.47
N ALA A 3 7.16 15.43 1.45
CA ALA A 3 7.85 14.32 2.11
C ALA A 3 6.86 13.42 2.90
N TRP A 4 5.85 14.03 3.53
CA TRP A 4 4.79 13.31 4.24
C TRP A 4 3.87 12.55 3.30
N ALA A 5 3.57 13.09 2.11
CA ALA A 5 2.80 12.38 1.10
C ALA A 5 3.55 11.15 0.57
N GLY A 6 4.85 11.28 0.30
CA GLY A 6 5.70 10.15 -0.13
C GLY A 6 5.76 9.04 0.91
N PHE A 7 5.99 9.39 2.18
CA PHE A 7 6.00 8.43 3.28
C PHE A 7 4.63 7.74 3.46
N GLY A 8 3.55 8.53 3.49
CA GLY A 8 2.19 7.99 3.63
C GLY A 8 1.78 7.10 2.47
N ALA A 9 2.18 7.41 1.24
CA ALA A 9 1.87 6.62 0.05
C ALA A 9 2.69 5.33 -0.04
N ALA A 10 3.92 5.31 0.49
CA ALA A 10 4.75 4.11 0.51
C ALA A 10 4.32 3.16 1.63
N PHE A 11 4.22 3.65 2.87
CA PHE A 11 3.99 2.79 4.04
C PHE A 11 2.50 2.57 4.32
N GLY A 12 1.64 3.56 4.10
CA GLY A 12 0.22 3.46 4.43
C GLY A 12 -0.50 2.26 3.78
N PRO A 13 -0.37 2.06 2.45
CA PRO A 13 -0.97 0.93 1.76
C PRO A 13 -0.50 -0.42 2.29
N VAL A 14 0.81 -0.53 2.55
CA VAL A 14 1.43 -1.76 3.03
C VAL A 14 0.95 -2.10 4.43
N MET A 15 0.88 -1.12 5.33
CA MET A 15 0.38 -1.31 6.69
C MET A 15 -1.08 -1.76 6.67
N MET A 16 -1.92 -1.13 5.84
CA MET A 16 -3.32 -1.54 5.69
C MET A 16 -3.47 -2.97 5.16
N CYS A 17 -2.72 -3.34 4.13
CA CYS A 17 -2.79 -4.68 3.57
C CYS A 17 -2.25 -5.72 4.56
N SER A 18 -1.15 -5.44 5.25
CA SER A 18 -0.56 -6.36 6.22
C SER A 18 -1.44 -6.61 7.45
N LEU A 19 -2.26 -5.64 7.86
CA LEU A 19 -3.16 -5.78 9.01
C LEU A 19 -4.48 -6.47 8.66
N PHE A 20 -5.04 -6.17 7.49
CA PHE A 20 -6.40 -6.60 7.15
C PHE A 20 -6.44 -7.69 6.07
N TRP A 21 -5.30 -8.04 5.47
CA TRP A 21 -5.26 -8.98 4.35
C TRP A 21 -4.08 -9.96 4.43
N LYS A 22 -4.39 -11.18 4.89
CA LYS A 22 -3.44 -12.28 5.06
C LYS A 22 -2.73 -12.76 3.78
N ARG A 23 -3.19 -12.33 2.60
CA ARG A 23 -2.58 -12.69 1.31
C ARG A 23 -1.44 -11.76 0.90
N THR A 24 -1.15 -10.72 1.68
CA THR A 24 -0.03 -9.81 1.42
C THR A 24 1.29 -10.58 1.36
N THR A 25 2.03 -10.43 0.26
CA THR A 25 3.33 -11.09 0.05
C THR A 25 4.47 -10.07 0.12
N LEU A 26 5.69 -10.51 0.45
CA LEU A 26 6.86 -9.63 0.46
C LEU A 26 7.10 -8.92 -0.90
N PRO A 27 7.06 -9.62 -2.05
CA PRO A 27 7.20 -8.94 -3.34
C PRO A 27 6.07 -7.94 -3.61
N GLY A 28 4.84 -8.26 -3.21
CA GLY A 28 3.71 -7.35 -3.35
C GLY A 28 3.84 -6.11 -2.48
N ALA A 29 4.30 -6.28 -1.23
CA ALA A 29 4.58 -5.21 -0.30
C ALA A 29 5.64 -4.25 -0.86
N ILE A 30 6.78 -4.78 -1.31
CA ILE A 30 7.88 -3.98 -1.89
C ILE A 30 7.41 -3.25 -3.16
N ALA A 31 6.73 -3.96 -4.07
CA ALA A 31 6.20 -3.37 -5.30
C ALA A 31 5.21 -2.24 -5.01
N GLY A 32 4.34 -2.42 -4.01
CA GLY A 32 3.43 -1.42 -3.49
C GLY A 32 4.12 -0.17 -2.96
N MET A 33 5.12 -0.35 -2.08
CA MET A 33 5.88 0.75 -1.47
C MET A 33 6.59 1.59 -2.54
N VAL A 34 7.24 0.93 -3.50
CA VAL A 34 7.92 1.61 -4.61
C VAL A 34 6.92 2.34 -5.50
N SER A 35 5.79 1.69 -5.84
CA SER A 35 4.78 2.29 -6.71
C SER A 35 4.10 3.49 -6.07
N GLY A 36 3.70 3.39 -4.80
CA GLY A 36 3.10 4.51 -4.06
C GLY A 36 4.08 5.68 -3.93
N GLY A 37 5.33 5.41 -3.56
CA GLY A 37 6.37 6.43 -3.50
C GLY A 37 6.62 7.12 -4.85
N ALA A 38 6.76 6.35 -5.94
CA ALA A 38 6.99 6.89 -7.28
C ALA A 38 5.77 7.67 -7.81
N PHE A 39 4.56 7.19 -7.54
CA PHE A 39 3.34 7.82 -8.03
C PHE A 39 3.10 9.21 -7.44
N VAL A 40 3.60 9.48 -6.23
CA VAL A 40 3.60 10.84 -5.65
C VAL A 40 4.35 11.84 -6.54
N PHE A 41 5.48 11.44 -7.12
CA PHE A 41 6.23 12.28 -8.06
C PHE A 41 5.48 12.43 -9.39
N ILE A 42 4.99 11.32 -9.95
CA ILE A 42 4.22 11.32 -11.20
C ILE A 42 3.01 12.24 -11.08
N TRP A 43 2.23 12.11 -10.00
CA TRP A 43 1.05 12.92 -9.78
C TRP A 43 1.40 14.40 -9.62
N LYS A 44 2.40 14.74 -8.80
CA LYS A 44 2.77 16.12 -8.54
C LYS A 44 3.32 16.86 -9.76
N TYR A 45 4.15 16.20 -10.57
CA TYR A 45 4.85 16.86 -11.67
C TYR A 45 4.12 16.76 -13.01
N LEU A 46 3.28 15.74 -13.22
CA LEU A 46 2.60 15.54 -14.51
C LEU A 46 1.09 15.83 -14.44
N ILE A 47 0.42 15.52 -13.31
CA ILE A 47 -1.05 15.53 -13.24
C ILE A 47 -1.58 16.78 -12.55
N ALA A 48 -1.08 17.08 -11.35
CA ALA A 48 -1.49 18.26 -10.58
C ALA A 48 -1.32 19.60 -11.34
N PRO A 49 -0.29 19.82 -12.19
CA PRO A 49 -0.14 21.07 -12.94
C PRO A 49 -1.22 21.28 -14.01
N MET A 50 -1.97 20.24 -14.39
CA MET A 50 -3.07 20.36 -15.36
C MET A 50 -4.29 21.10 -14.77
N GLY A 51 -4.33 21.33 -13.45
CA GLY A 51 -5.33 22.15 -12.78
C GLY A 51 -6.72 21.50 -12.66
N GLY A 52 -7.66 22.21 -12.04
CA GLY A 52 -9.03 21.73 -11.82
C GLY A 52 -9.13 20.58 -10.82
N VAL A 53 -9.92 19.55 -11.14
CA VAL A 53 -10.14 18.36 -10.27
C VAL A 53 -8.85 17.57 -10.02
N PHE A 54 -7.81 17.77 -10.84
CA PHE A 54 -6.53 17.08 -10.72
C PHE A 54 -5.56 17.71 -9.71
N ALA A 55 -5.88 18.91 -9.18
CA ALA A 55 -5.11 19.56 -8.12
C ALA A 55 -5.36 18.97 -6.71
N ILE A 56 -5.96 17.78 -6.63
CA ILE A 56 -6.17 17.06 -5.38
C ILE A 56 -4.84 16.63 -4.75
N TYR A 57 -4.87 16.48 -3.43
CA TYR A 57 -3.70 16.09 -2.65
C TYR A 57 -3.12 14.76 -3.15
N GLU A 58 -1.83 14.79 -3.49
CA GLU A 58 -1.12 13.72 -4.20
C GLU A 58 -1.05 12.40 -3.44
N LEU A 59 -1.23 12.42 -2.11
CA LEU A 59 -1.23 11.24 -1.26
C LEU A 59 -2.38 10.28 -1.61
N LEU A 60 -3.60 10.79 -1.80
CA LEU A 60 -4.78 9.93 -1.95
C LEU A 60 -4.69 9.05 -3.21
N PRO A 61 -4.40 9.60 -4.41
CA PRO A 61 -4.20 8.79 -5.60
C PRO A 61 -3.04 7.80 -5.47
N ALA A 62 -1.91 8.24 -4.91
CA ALA A 62 -0.73 7.39 -4.73
C ALA A 62 -0.97 6.24 -3.76
N PHE A 63 -1.73 6.47 -2.69
CA PHE A 63 -2.14 5.46 -1.73
C PHE A 63 -3.00 4.38 -2.39
N ILE A 64 -3.99 4.77 -3.22
CA ILE A 64 -4.85 3.82 -3.94
C ILE A 64 -4.03 2.99 -4.92
N VAL A 65 -3.12 3.62 -5.69
CA VAL A 65 -2.23 2.89 -6.59
C VAL A 65 -1.36 1.89 -5.82
N GLY A 66 -0.81 2.29 -4.67
CA GLY A 66 -0.05 1.41 -3.80
C GLY A 66 -0.85 0.17 -3.39
N ILE A 67 -2.10 0.33 -2.93
CA ILE A 67 -2.98 -0.80 -2.56
C ILE A 67 -3.21 -1.73 -3.76
N VAL A 68 -3.57 -1.17 -4.91
CA VAL A 68 -3.85 -1.96 -6.11
C VAL A 68 -2.63 -2.79 -6.53
N VAL A 69 -1.44 -2.19 -6.52
CA VAL A 69 -0.20 -2.91 -6.86
C VAL A 69 0.09 -4.01 -5.85
N ILE A 70 -0.06 -3.76 -4.53
CA ILE A 70 0.14 -4.79 -3.51
C ILE A 70 -0.78 -5.98 -3.77
N ILE A 71 -2.06 -5.72 -4.04
CA ILE A 71 -3.06 -6.77 -4.29
C ILE A 71 -2.68 -7.57 -5.53
N VAL A 72 -2.47 -6.89 -6.67
CA VAL A 72 -2.17 -7.54 -7.94
C VAL A 72 -0.90 -8.38 -7.85
N VAL A 73 0.19 -7.81 -7.35
CA VAL A 73 1.47 -8.52 -7.27
C VAL A 73 1.39 -9.67 -6.26
N SER A 74 0.70 -9.51 -5.13
CA SER A 74 0.53 -10.61 -4.15
C SER A 74 -0.33 -11.76 -4.64
N LEU A 75 -1.23 -11.50 -5.59
CA LEU A 75 -1.99 -12.55 -6.27
C LEU A 75 -1.18 -13.25 -7.37
N LEU A 76 -0.26 -12.52 -8.02
CA LEU A 76 0.62 -13.06 -9.06
C LEU A 76 1.84 -13.82 -8.51
N THR A 77 2.18 -13.62 -7.23
CA THR A 77 3.31 -14.29 -6.58
C THR A 77 2.87 -15.45 -5.68
N LYS A 78 3.87 -16.22 -5.23
CA LYS A 78 3.66 -17.37 -4.36
C LYS A 78 2.96 -16.94 -3.06
N ALA A 79 2.07 -17.81 -2.60
CA ALA A 79 1.40 -17.67 -1.32
C ALA A 79 2.37 -17.42 -0.16
N PRO A 80 1.97 -16.61 0.83
CA PRO A 80 2.62 -16.61 2.14
C PRO A 80 2.69 -18.04 2.70
N SER A 81 3.75 -18.34 3.46
CA SER A 81 3.89 -19.63 4.12
C SER A 81 2.80 -19.84 5.18
N GLN A 82 2.55 -21.10 5.55
CA GLN A 82 1.61 -21.41 6.64
C GLN A 82 2.00 -20.73 7.94
N GLU A 83 3.30 -20.66 8.25
CA GLU A 83 3.82 -19.93 9.42
C GLU A 83 3.36 -18.47 9.46
N ILE A 84 3.46 -17.73 8.34
CA ILE A 84 2.99 -16.33 8.25
C ILE A 84 1.47 -16.24 8.41
N LEU A 85 0.74 -17.20 7.85
CA LEU A 85 -0.72 -17.23 7.96
C LEU A 85 -1.15 -17.54 9.40
N ASP A 86 -0.47 -18.45 10.08
CA ASP A 86 -0.73 -18.79 11.48
C ASP A 86 -0.42 -17.60 12.38
N GLU A 87 0.69 -16.88 12.15
CA GLU A 87 1.02 -15.65 12.88
C GLU A 87 -0.03 -14.55 12.67
N PHE A 88 -0.51 -14.36 11.44
CA PHE A 88 -1.57 -13.42 11.13
C PHE A 88 -2.87 -13.75 11.89
N GLU A 89 -3.29 -15.02 11.89
CA GLU A 89 -4.52 -15.45 12.59
C GLU A 89 -4.36 -15.38 14.12
N GLN A 90 -3.16 -15.66 14.67
CA GLN A 90 -2.87 -15.48 16.10
C GLN A 90 -2.97 -14.01 16.50
N ALA A 91 -2.34 -13.10 15.75
CA ALA A 91 -2.38 -11.66 16.02
C ALA A 91 -3.81 -11.09 15.94
N LYS A 92 -4.63 -11.64 15.03
CA LYS A 92 -6.05 -11.30 14.92
C LYS A 92 -6.85 -11.80 16.13
N ALA A 93 -6.66 -13.06 16.52
CA ALA A 93 -7.38 -13.67 17.64
C ALA A 93 -7.04 -13.02 18.99
N SER A 94 -5.79 -12.57 19.19
CA SER A 94 -5.43 -11.83 20.41
C SER A 94 -6.17 -10.50 20.55
N HIS A 95 -6.54 -9.85 19.44
CA HIS A 95 -7.28 -8.59 19.48
C HIS A 95 -8.76 -8.78 19.85
N ASP A 96 -9.34 -9.94 19.53
CA ASP A 96 -10.76 -10.25 19.82
C ASP A 96 -11.00 -10.63 21.31
N LEU A 97 -9.94 -10.77 22.11
CA LEU A 97 -9.99 -11.19 23.52
C LEU A 97 -9.88 -10.03 24.53
N ASP A 98 -9.64 -8.80 24.06
CA ASP A 98 -9.55 -7.55 24.86
C ASP A 98 -10.87 -6.77 24.83
#